data_AF-A0A935ZKE0-F1
#
_entry.id   AF-A0A935ZKE0-F1
#
_cell.length_a   1.000
_cell.length_b   1.000
_cell.length_c   1.000
_cell.angle_alpha   90.00
_cell.angle_beta   90.00
_cell.angle_gamma   90.00
#
_symmetry.space_group_name_H-M   'P 1'
#
loop_
_entity.id
_entity.type
_entity.pdbx_description
1 polymer ?
#
loop_
_entity_poly.entity_id
_entity_poly.type
_entity_poly.pdbx_seq_one_letter_code
_entity_poly.pdbx_strand_id
1 'polypeptide(L)' 'MSKTRSDVIAEGQRKGIVAGVATAGAVAAGVVIAPVAGAIAAVPALYFGYKWWKHRAENGIKF' A
#
# COMPACT_ATOMS: atom_id res chain seq x y z
N MET A 1 -24.16 -2.39 8.81
CA MET A 1 -23.42 -2.59 10.08
C MET A 1 -22.17 -1.73 10.03
N SER A 2 -21.97 -0.86 11.02
CA SER A 2 -20.69 -0.18 11.24
C SER A 2 -19.62 -1.23 11.55
N LYS A 3 -18.48 -1.16 10.87
CA LYS A 3 -17.34 -2.05 11.15
C LYS A 3 -16.87 -1.85 12.60
N THR A 4 -16.44 -2.93 13.26
CA THR A 4 -15.82 -2.79 14.57
C THR A 4 -14.43 -2.18 14.45
N ARG A 5 -13.91 -1.59 15.53
CA ARG A 5 -12.57 -0.99 15.53
C ARG A 5 -11.49 -2.00 15.13
N SER A 6 -11.63 -3.25 15.55
CA SER A 6 -10.72 -4.35 15.21
C SER A 6 -10.73 -4.64 13.70
N ASP A 7 -11.90 -4.62 13.06
CA ASP A 7 -12.02 -4.83 11.61
C ASP A 7 -11.32 -3.72 10.83
N VAL A 8 -11.48 -2.47 11.27
CA VAL A 8 -10.84 -1.30 10.64
C VAL A 8 -9.31 -1.38 10.74
N ILE A 9 -8.78 -1.83 11.88
CA ILE A 9 -7.35 -2.05 12.07
C ILE A 9 -6.85 -3.19 11.19
N ALA A 10 -7.55 -4.33 11.17
CA ALA A 10 -7.17 -5.48 10.34
C ALA A 10 -7.19 -5.13 8.85
N GLU A 11 -8.18 -4.35 8.39
CA GLU A 11 -8.22 -3.82 7.02
C GLU A 11 -7.04 -2.89 6.74
N GLY A 12 -6.69 -2.01 7.68
CA GLY A 12 -5.52 -1.14 7.58
C GLY A 12 -4.21 -1.92 7.49
N GLN A 13 -4.06 -3.03 8.22
CA GLN A 13 -2.90 -3.91 8.12
C GLN A 13 -2.83 -4.59 6.75
N ARG A 14 -3.93 -5.15 6.25
CA ARG A 14 -3.98 -5.78 4.92
C ARG A 14 -3.62 -4.79 3.80
N LYS A 15 -4.20 -3.59 3.83
CA LYS A 15 -3.84 -2.52 2.88
C LYS A 15 -2.36 -2.16 2.95
N GLY A 16 -1.78 -2.15 4.16
CA GLY A 16 -0.36 -1.87 4.36
C GLY A 16 0.55 -2.95 3.79
N ILE A 17 0.20 -4.23 4.00
CA ILE A 17 0.93 -5.36 3.41
C ILE A 17 0.90 -5.27 1.88
N VAL A 18 -0.27 -5.02 1.28
CA VAL A 18 -0.40 -4.89 -0.17
C VAL A 18 0.44 -3.71 -0.70
N ALA A 19 0.39 -2.56 -0.03
CA ALA A 19 1.21 -1.40 -0.39
C ALA A 19 2.71 -1.70 -0.28
N GLY A 20 3.13 -2.41 0.78
CA GLY A 20 4.50 -2.83 1.01
C GLY A 20 5.01 -3.79 -0.07
N VAL A 21 4.24 -4.84 -0.38
CA VAL A 21 4.59 -5.81 -1.43
C VAL A 21 4.64 -5.14 -2.80
N ALA A 22 3.68 -4.27 -3.13
CA ALA A 22 3.70 -3.54 -4.39
C ALA A 22 4.94 -2.63 -4.51
N THR A 23 5.31 -1.93 -3.44
CA THR A 23 6.53 -1.11 -3.39
C THR A 23 7.78 -1.95 -3.57
N ALA A 24 7.91 -3.06 -2.84
CA ALA A 24 9.04 -3.98 -2.97
C ALA A 24 9.15 -4.56 -4.38
N GLY A 25 8.02 -4.94 -4.98
CA GLY A 25 7.96 -5.42 -6.36
C GLY A 25 8.40 -4.36 -7.37
N ALA A 26 8.01 -3.10 -7.18
CA ALA A 26 8.44 -2.00 -8.05
C ALA A 26 9.96 -1.76 -7.98
N VAL A 27 10.53 -1.78 -6.77
CA VAL A 27 11.99 -1.67 -6.58
C VAL A 27 12.69 -2.85 -7.22
N ALA A 28 12.22 -4.08 -6.99
CA ALA A 28 12.79 -5.28 -7.59
C ALA A 28 12.74 -5.23 -9.13
N ALA A 29 11.63 -4.80 -9.72
CA ALA A 29 11.51 -4.62 -11.17
C ALA A 29 12.51 -3.58 -11.70
N GLY A 30 12.70 -2.47 -10.98
CA GLY A 30 13.66 -1.44 -11.33
C GLY A 30 15.12 -1.92 -11.33
N VAL A 31 15.48 -2.75 -10.35
CA VAL A 31 16.85 -3.26 -10.16
C VAL A 31 17.16 -4.47 -11.04
N VAL A 32 16.23 -5.43 -11.12
CA VAL A 32 16.47 -6.74 -11.76
C VAL A 32 16.16 -6.71 -13.27
N ILE A 33 15.15 -5.95 -13.69
CA ILE A 33 14.71 -5.91 -15.09
C ILE A 33 15.28 -4.67 -15.79
N ALA A 34 14.78 -3.49 -15.41
CA ALA A 34 15.24 -2.20 -15.93
C ALA A 34 14.60 -1.04 -15.15
N PRO A 35 15.23 0.15 -15.10
CA PRO A 35 14.64 1.32 -14.46
C PRO A 35 13.24 1.68 -14.96
N VAL A 36 12.97 1.54 -16.26
CA VAL A 36 11.66 1.81 -16.86
C VAL A 36 10.59 0.85 -16.35
N ALA A 37 10.93 -0.43 -16.17
CA ALA A 37 10.00 -1.42 -15.61
C ALA A 37 9.64 -1.08 -14.14
N GLY A 38 10.63 -0.65 -13.36
CA GLY A 38 10.41 -0.14 -12.01
C GLY A 38 9.51 1.10 -11.97
N ALA A 39 9.70 2.05 -12.90
CA ALA A 39 8.87 3.24 -13.01
C ALA A 39 7.40 2.91 -13.33
N ILE A 40 7.14 1.95 -14.22
CA ILE A 40 5.78 1.48 -14.54
C ILE A 40 5.18 0.78 -13.32
N ALA A 41 5.95 -0.10 -12.67
CA ALA A 41 5.51 -0.83 -11.47
C ALA A 41 5.31 0.08 -10.24
N ALA A 42 5.89 1.28 -10.22
CA ALA A 42 5.69 2.25 -9.15
C ALA A 42 4.26 2.83 -9.16
N VAL A 43 3.57 2.85 -10.31
CA VAL A 43 2.19 3.37 -10.40
C VAL A 43 1.23 2.64 -9.46
N PRO A 44 1.10 1.29 -9.50
CA PRO A 44 0.26 0.58 -8.55
C PRO A 44 0.77 0.68 -7.10
N ALA A 45 2.09 0.74 -6.88
CA ALA A 45 2.67 0.92 -5.54
C ALA A 45 2.20 2.24 -4.90
N LEU A 46 2.24 3.34 -5.65
CA LEU A 46 1.74 4.65 -5.21
C LEU A 46 0.24 4.61 -4.94
N TYR A 47 -0.55 3.97 -5.82
CA TYR A 47 -1.99 3.84 -5.63
C TYR A 47 -2.34 3.10 -4.34
N PHE A 48 -1.72 1.95 -4.08
CA PHE A 48 -1.97 1.18 -2.86
C PHE A 48 -1.43 1.87 -1.61
N GLY A 49 -0.28 2.54 -1.70
CA GLY A 49 0.26 3.38 -0.64
C GLY A 49 -0.70 4.50 -0.25
N TYR A 50 -1.22 5.23 -1.23
CA TYR A 50 -2.22 6.27 -1.01
C TYR A 50 -3.51 5.71 -0.38
N LYS A 51 -4.02 4.58 -0.88
CA LYS A 51 -5.24 3.95 -0.34
C LYS A 51 -5.06 3.49 1.11
N TRP A 52 -3.87 3.01 1.46
CA TRP A 52 -3.52 2.64 2.82
C TRP A 52 -3.43 3.86 3.74
N TRP A 53 -2.74 4.91 3.29
CA TRP A 53 -2.62 6.16 4.03
C TRP A 53 -3.97 6.82 4.27
N LYS A 54 -4.78 6.95 3.21
CA LYS A 54 -6.14 7.51 3.28
C LYS A 54 -7.02 6.73 4.25
N HIS A 55 -6.97 5.39 4.23
CA HIS A 55 -7.69 4.56 5.20
C HIS A 55 -7.26 4.85 6.64
N ARG A 56 -5.96 5.04 6.91
CA ARG A 56 -5.51 5.40 8.26
C ARG A 56 -6.01 6.79 8.67
N ALA A 57 -5.91 7.77 7.77
CA ALA A 57 -6.34 9.14 8.01
C ALA A 57 -7.84 9.25 8.32
N GLU A 58 -8.70 8.61 7.52
CA GLU A 58 -10.16 8.61 7.71
C GLU A 58 -10.60 7.91 9.01
N ASN A 59 -9.79 6.98 9.51
CA ASN A 59 -10.10 6.19 10.71
C ASN A 59 -9.30 6.63 11.97
N GLY A 60 -8.58 7.75 11.91
CA GLY A 60 -7.80 8.28 13.04
C GLY A 60 -6.69 7.35 13.53
N ILE A 61 -6.19 6.46 12.65
CA ILE A 61 -5.11 5.52 12.97
C ILE A 61 -3.78 6.26 12.86
N LYS A 62 -3.06 6.38 13.98
CA LYS A 62 -1.74 7.01 14.05
C LYS A 62 -0.69 6.17 13.30
N PHE A 63 0.38 6.83 12.85
CA PHE A 63 1.54 6.20 12.22
C PHE A 63 2.40 5.45 13.23
#